data_AF-A0A2S8WKM3-F1
#
_entry.id   AF-A0A2S8WKM3-F1
#
_cell.length_a   1.000
_cell.length_b   1.000
_cell.length_c   1.000
_cell.angle_alpha   90.00
_cell.angle_beta   90.00
_cell.angle_gamma   90.00
#
_symmetry.space_group_name_H-M   'P 1'
#
loop_
_entity.id
_entity.type
_entity.pdbx_description
1 polymer ?
#
loop_
_entity_poly.entity_id
_entity_poly.type
_entity_poly.pdbx_seq_one_letter_code
_entity_poly.pdbx_strand_id
1 'polypeptide(L)'
;MALTREQLIDAAVSVLSEFGLADLSMRRLARELDVQVGALYWHVKSKQELLVDVAAKLLGKVPQPSMPTRQMAPLAIAALLDQLRSALLTIPDSAEVVQLAQTMRPEALAPLGWLLEFLEHAGIPADQALYARHLLLNHLLGSIAAHQEARALAEEPDAVAHAAGSGQEAFEYGIRVILQGLAVEHPASAE
;
A
#
# COMPACT_ATOMS: atom_id res chain seq x y z
N MET A 1 28.82 -10.47 -12.59
CA MET A 1 27.51 -10.73 -13.23
C MET A 1 26.88 -9.40 -13.59
N ALA A 2 26.14 -9.31 -14.69
CA ALA A 2 25.42 -8.08 -15.03
C ALA A 2 24.26 -7.87 -14.04
N LEU A 3 24.09 -6.62 -13.57
CA LEU A 3 22.95 -6.24 -12.75
C LEU A 3 21.65 -6.49 -13.53
N THR A 4 20.64 -7.02 -12.86
CA THR A 4 19.28 -7.13 -13.38
C THR A 4 18.36 -6.11 -12.72
N ARG A 5 17.26 -5.78 -13.39
CA ARG A 5 16.24 -4.89 -12.85
C ARG A 5 15.63 -5.44 -11.55
N GLU A 6 15.42 -6.74 -11.48
CA GLU A 6 14.88 -7.40 -10.30
C GLU A 6 15.83 -7.28 -9.10
N GLN A 7 17.13 -7.52 -9.29
CA GLN A 7 18.14 -7.33 -8.25
C GLN A 7 18.20 -5.88 -7.74
N LEU A 8 18.03 -4.89 -8.63
CA LEU A 8 17.95 -3.49 -8.22
C LEU A 8 16.72 -3.22 -7.34
N ILE A 9 15.55 -3.75 -7.72
CA ILE A 9 14.32 -3.59 -6.92
C ILE A 9 14.45 -4.31 -5.57
N ASP A 10 15.04 -5.51 -5.54
CA ASP A 10 15.30 -6.23 -4.29
C ASP A 10 16.22 -5.46 -3.36
N ALA A 11 17.34 -4.93 -3.86
CA ALA A 11 18.23 -4.09 -3.07
C ALA A 11 17.51 -2.82 -2.57
N ALA A 12 16.64 -2.22 -3.38
CA ALA A 12 15.85 -1.06 -2.97
C ALA A 12 14.84 -1.39 -1.86
N VAL A 13 14.17 -2.55 -1.94
CA VAL A 13 13.29 -3.04 -0.87
C VAL A 13 14.08 -3.31 0.41
N SER A 14 15.27 -3.92 0.32
CA SER A 14 16.13 -4.16 1.48
C SER A 14 16.57 -2.85 2.14
N VAL A 15 17.07 -1.89 1.35
CA VAL A 15 17.47 -0.57 1.87
C VAL A 15 16.30 0.18 2.49
N LEU A 16 15.11 0.14 1.87
CA LEU A 16 13.90 0.73 2.45
C LEU A 16 13.53 0.09 3.78
N SER A 17 13.61 -1.24 3.85
CA SER A 17 13.22 -2.01 5.04
C SER A 17 14.14 -1.75 6.23
N GLU A 18 15.43 -1.53 5.98
CA GLU A 18 16.44 -1.35 7.02
C GLU A 18 16.66 0.12 7.42
N PHE A 19 16.63 1.04 6.44
CA PHE A 19 17.05 2.44 6.66
C PHE A 19 15.95 3.46 6.35
N GLY A 20 14.82 3.05 5.77
CA GLY A 20 13.78 3.97 5.33
C GLY A 20 14.09 4.72 4.04
N LEU A 21 13.12 5.52 3.61
CA LEU A 21 13.09 6.22 2.32
C LEU A 21 14.10 7.36 2.24
N ALA A 22 14.39 8.02 3.37
CA ALA A 22 15.37 9.08 3.46
C ALA A 22 16.77 8.60 3.07
N ASP A 23 17.12 7.37 3.47
CA ASP A 23 18.42 6.76 3.20
C ASP A 23 18.51 6.03 1.85
N LEU A 24 17.36 5.72 1.24
CA LEU A 24 17.29 5.10 -0.09
C LEU A 24 17.72 6.09 -1.17
N SER A 25 19.02 6.09 -1.50
CA SER A 25 19.59 6.92 -2.58
C SER A 25 20.21 6.05 -3.67
N MET A 26 20.26 6.57 -4.91
CA MET A 26 20.91 5.89 -6.03
C MET A 26 22.39 5.59 -5.74
N ARG A 27 23.07 6.46 -4.97
CA ARG A 27 24.47 6.24 -4.56
C ARG A 27 24.60 5.14 -3.52
N ARG A 28 23.67 5.05 -2.55
CA ARG A 28 23.64 3.93 -1.58
C ARG A 28 23.40 2.61 -2.32
N LEU A 29 22.39 2.55 -3.19
CA LEU A 29 22.08 1.35 -3.97
C LEU A 29 23.26 0.89 -4.82
N ALA A 30 23.98 1.82 -5.45
CA ALA A 30 25.16 1.48 -6.23
C ALA A 30 26.26 0.84 -5.37
N ARG A 31 26.46 1.34 -4.14
CA ARG A 31 27.41 0.75 -3.18
C ARG A 31 26.97 -0.62 -2.69
N GLU A 32 25.70 -0.77 -2.33
CA GLU A 32 25.09 -2.04 -1.89
C GLU A 32 25.26 -3.14 -2.95
N LEU A 33 25.09 -2.76 -4.23
CA LEU A 33 25.17 -3.69 -5.36
C LEU A 33 26.58 -3.84 -5.94
N ASP A 34 27.58 -3.14 -5.39
CA ASP A 34 28.95 -3.07 -5.91
C ASP A 34 29.05 -2.71 -7.40
N VAL A 35 28.30 -1.67 -7.81
CA VAL A 35 28.27 -1.17 -9.19
C VAL A 35 28.44 0.34 -9.25
N GLN A 36 28.72 0.85 -10.45
CA GLN A 36 28.68 2.29 -10.71
C GLN A 36 27.24 2.81 -10.74
N VAL A 37 27.00 4.03 -10.25
CA VAL A 37 25.65 4.65 -10.27
C VAL A 37 25.04 4.68 -11.68
N GLY A 38 25.88 4.92 -12.70
CA GLY A 38 25.45 4.89 -14.10
C GLY A 38 24.86 3.54 -14.53
N ALA A 39 25.31 2.42 -13.94
CA ALA A 39 24.77 1.09 -14.20
C ALA A 39 23.29 0.97 -13.79
N LEU A 40 22.89 1.64 -12.70
CA LEU A 40 21.52 1.60 -12.20
C LEU A 40 20.54 2.26 -13.18
N TYR A 41 20.96 3.36 -13.81
CA TYR A 41 20.11 4.14 -14.71
C TYR A 41 19.80 3.44 -16.05
N TRP A 42 20.49 2.34 -16.37
CA TRP A 42 20.10 1.46 -17.47
C TRP A 42 18.83 0.67 -17.17
N HIS A 43 18.46 0.49 -15.89
CA HIS A 43 17.30 -0.28 -15.47
C HIS A 43 16.09 0.58 -15.07
N VAL A 44 16.33 1.80 -14.57
CA VAL A 44 15.31 2.75 -14.10
C VAL A 44 15.72 4.18 -14.45
N LYS A 45 14.80 5.01 -14.95
CA LYS A 45 15.18 6.38 -15.40
C LYS A 45 15.38 7.35 -14.23
N SER A 46 14.83 7.04 -13.06
CA SER A 46 14.92 7.90 -11.87
C SER A 46 14.71 7.11 -10.57
N LYS A 47 15.02 7.73 -9.42
CA LYS A 47 14.66 7.17 -8.09
C LYS A 47 13.14 6.98 -8.00
N GLN A 48 12.36 7.91 -8.53
CA GLN A 48 10.91 7.85 -8.50
C GLN A 48 10.35 6.68 -9.31
N GLU A 49 10.91 6.39 -10.49
CA GLU A 49 10.52 5.20 -11.25
C GLU A 49 10.86 3.90 -10.49
N LEU A 50 12.02 3.85 -9.84
CA LEU A 50 12.37 2.73 -8.97
C LEU A 50 11.38 2.57 -7.81
N LEU A 51 10.95 3.66 -7.19
CA LEU A 51 9.97 3.63 -6.09
C LEU A 51 8.60 3.11 -6.55
N VAL A 52 8.19 3.36 -7.80
CA VAL A 52 6.99 2.75 -8.39
C VAL A 52 7.12 1.22 -8.41
N ASP A 53 8.27 0.69 -8.83
CA ASP A 53 8.51 -0.75 -8.86
C ASP A 53 8.62 -1.36 -7.46
N VAL A 54 9.23 -0.63 -6.52
CA VAL A 54 9.28 -1.00 -5.10
C VAL A 54 7.86 -1.10 -4.55
N ALA A 55 7.01 -0.09 -4.76
CA ALA A 55 5.61 -0.11 -4.33
C ALA A 55 4.86 -1.31 -4.93
N ALA A 56 5.02 -1.55 -6.23
CA ALA A 56 4.41 -2.70 -6.91
C ALA A 56 4.88 -4.03 -6.30
N LYS A 57 6.17 -4.17 -5.98
CA LYS A 57 6.72 -5.37 -5.33
C LYS A 57 6.22 -5.56 -3.90
N LEU A 58 6.10 -4.48 -3.12
CA LEU A 58 5.56 -4.53 -1.75
C LEU A 58 4.10 -4.99 -1.76
N LEU A 59 3.28 -4.38 -2.62
CA LEU A 59 1.87 -4.69 -2.76
C LEU A 59 1.64 -6.08 -3.38
N GLY A 60 2.50 -6.50 -4.32
CA GLY A 60 2.41 -7.80 -4.98
C GLY A 60 2.60 -9.02 -4.07
N LYS A 61 2.95 -8.82 -2.79
CA LYS A 61 2.91 -9.86 -1.75
C LYS A 61 1.48 -10.24 -1.36
N VAL A 62 0.51 -9.35 -1.60
CA VAL A 62 -0.91 -9.61 -1.35
C VAL A 62 -1.43 -10.53 -2.47
N PRO A 63 -1.95 -11.73 -2.13
CA PRO A 63 -2.46 -12.66 -3.13
C PRO A 63 -3.68 -12.06 -3.84
N GLN A 64 -3.81 -12.33 -5.13
CA GLN A 64 -4.98 -11.91 -5.89
C GLN A 64 -6.25 -12.54 -5.31
N PRO A 65 -7.21 -11.74 -4.82
CA PRO A 65 -8.46 -12.26 -4.31
C PRO A 65 -9.36 -12.72 -5.46
N SER A 66 -10.24 -13.68 -5.18
CA SER A 66 -11.33 -14.00 -6.09
C SER A 66 -12.35 -12.87 -6.10
N MET A 67 -13.02 -12.66 -7.24
CA MET A 67 -14.12 -11.69 -7.31
C MET A 67 -15.24 -12.09 -6.33
N PRO A 68 -15.60 -11.22 -5.37
CA PRO A 68 -16.66 -11.52 -4.41
C PRO A 68 -18.03 -11.43 -5.08
N THR A 69 -19.02 -12.14 -4.54
CA THR A 69 -20.41 -11.84 -4.88
C THR A 69 -20.76 -10.42 -4.40
N ARG A 70 -21.79 -9.80 -4.99
CA ARG A 70 -22.26 -8.47 -4.57
C ARG A 70 -22.49 -8.39 -3.05
N GLN A 71 -23.10 -9.41 -2.46
CA GLN A 71 -23.38 -9.45 -1.02
C GLN A 71 -22.11 -9.57 -0.16
N MET A 72 -21.07 -10.23 -0.67
CA MET A 72 -19.80 -10.39 0.04
C MET A 72 -18.80 -9.26 -0.24
N ALA A 73 -19.09 -8.35 -1.17
CA ALA A 73 -18.17 -7.30 -1.57
C ALA A 73 -17.67 -6.43 -0.40
N PRO A 74 -18.52 -5.98 0.56
CA PRO A 74 -18.02 -5.23 1.72
C PRO A 74 -17.00 -6.00 2.56
N LEU A 75 -17.26 -7.29 2.81
CA LEU A 75 -16.34 -8.15 3.56
C LEU A 75 -15.02 -8.35 2.81
N ALA A 76 -15.08 -8.56 1.49
CA ALA A 76 -13.90 -8.73 0.65
C ALA A 76 -13.06 -7.44 0.56
N ILE A 77 -13.70 -6.28 0.49
CA ILE A 77 -13.01 -4.97 0.51
C ILE A 77 -12.31 -4.79 1.86
N ALA A 78 -12.98 -5.06 2.99
CA ALA A 78 -12.36 -4.97 4.31
C ALA A 78 -11.16 -5.91 4.45
N ALA A 79 -11.31 -7.17 4.01
CA ALA A 79 -10.23 -8.16 4.04
C ALA A 79 -9.03 -7.75 3.17
N LEU A 80 -9.27 -7.22 1.97
CA LEU A 80 -8.21 -6.73 1.09
C LEU A 80 -7.46 -5.56 1.73
N LEU A 81 -8.18 -4.60 2.32
CA LEU A 81 -7.57 -3.44 2.99
C LEU A 81 -6.74 -3.85 4.22
N ASP A 82 -7.20 -4.84 4.98
CA ASP A 82 -6.43 -5.39 6.10
C ASP A 82 -5.14 -6.07 5.61
N GLN A 83 -5.21 -6.92 4.57
CA GLN A 83 -4.03 -7.56 3.97
C GLN A 83 -3.02 -6.54 3.42
N LEU A 84 -3.50 -5.51 2.72
CA LEU A 84 -2.67 -4.42 2.23
C LEU A 84 -2.00 -3.68 3.40
N ARG A 85 -2.75 -3.38 4.45
CA ARG A 85 -2.21 -2.73 5.64
C ARG A 85 -1.14 -3.58 6.30
N SER A 86 -1.41 -4.86 6.58
CA SER A 86 -0.44 -5.77 7.18
C SER A 86 0.85 -5.88 6.34
N ALA A 87 0.75 -5.94 5.02
CA ALA A 87 1.90 -6.04 4.12
C ALA A 87 2.80 -4.77 4.14
N LEU A 88 2.21 -3.61 4.47
CA LEU A 88 2.90 -2.31 4.44
C LEU A 88 3.38 -1.84 5.81
N LEU A 89 2.72 -2.25 6.91
CA LEU A 89 3.04 -1.78 8.27
C LEU A 89 4.49 -2.08 8.69
N THR A 90 5.04 -3.21 8.26
CA THR A 90 6.40 -3.63 8.62
C THR A 90 7.49 -2.94 7.81
N ILE A 91 7.13 -2.15 6.80
CA ILE A 91 8.07 -1.53 5.87
C ILE A 91 8.09 -0.03 6.16
N PRO A 92 9.22 0.55 6.63
CA PRO A 92 9.35 1.97 6.88
C PRO A 92 8.96 2.81 5.66
N ASP A 93 8.29 3.94 5.90
CA ASP A 93 7.90 4.93 4.89
C ASP A 93 7.05 4.36 3.73
N SER A 94 6.46 3.16 3.92
CA SER A 94 5.70 2.48 2.88
C SER A 94 4.48 3.27 2.41
N ALA A 95 3.84 4.03 3.30
CA ALA A 95 2.73 4.90 2.96
C ALA A 95 3.15 5.99 1.95
N GLU A 96 4.32 6.61 2.14
CA GLU A 96 4.86 7.63 1.24
C GLU A 96 5.26 7.03 -0.12
N VAL A 97 5.92 5.86 -0.09
CA VAL A 97 6.32 5.14 -1.31
C VAL A 97 5.09 4.75 -2.15
N VAL A 98 4.06 4.20 -1.52
CA VAL A 98 2.82 3.82 -2.21
C VAL A 98 2.06 5.05 -2.70
N GLN A 99 1.98 6.13 -1.92
CA GLN A 99 1.33 7.37 -2.35
C GLN A 99 2.00 7.98 -3.58
N LEU A 100 3.34 8.01 -3.61
CA LEU A 100 4.11 8.46 -4.78
C LEU A 100 3.79 7.59 -5.99
N ALA A 101 3.83 6.26 -5.83
CA ALA A 101 3.56 5.34 -6.93
C ALA A 101 2.12 5.45 -7.46
N GLN A 102 1.15 5.60 -6.57
CA GLN A 102 -0.27 5.79 -6.89
C GLN A 102 -0.52 7.09 -7.66
N THR A 103 0.29 8.13 -7.41
CA THR A 103 0.23 9.41 -8.12
C THR A 103 0.88 9.33 -9.51
N MET A 104 1.99 8.59 -9.62
CA MET A 104 2.76 8.52 -10.86
C MET A 104 2.26 7.48 -11.86
N ARG A 105 1.87 6.31 -11.37
CA ARG A 105 1.55 5.14 -12.20
C ARG A 105 0.54 4.22 -11.49
N PRO A 106 -0.70 4.68 -11.28
CA PRO A 106 -1.74 3.92 -10.56
C PRO A 106 -1.96 2.50 -11.11
N GLU A 107 -1.83 2.32 -12.42
CA GLU A 107 -2.00 1.05 -13.13
C GLU A 107 -0.93 -0.01 -12.81
N ALA A 108 0.21 0.41 -12.24
CA ALA A 108 1.25 -0.53 -11.80
C ALA A 108 0.95 -1.18 -10.45
N LEU A 109 -0.08 -0.71 -9.73
CA LEU A 109 -0.40 -1.14 -8.37
C LEU A 109 -1.64 -2.03 -8.38
N ALA A 110 -1.54 -3.20 -9.02
CA ALA A 110 -2.67 -4.11 -9.23
C ALA A 110 -3.52 -4.36 -7.96
N PRO A 111 -2.94 -4.57 -6.76
CA PRO A 111 -3.74 -4.76 -5.55
C PRO A 111 -4.63 -3.59 -5.15
N LEU A 112 -4.27 -2.35 -5.50
CA LEU A 112 -5.11 -1.17 -5.29
C LEU A 112 -6.16 -1.00 -6.41
N GLY A 113 -5.96 -1.65 -7.55
CA GLY A 113 -6.91 -1.72 -8.67
C GLY A 113 -8.11 -2.61 -8.33
N TRP A 114 -7.91 -3.73 -7.65
CA TRP A 114 -8.99 -4.64 -7.24
C TRP A 114 -10.06 -3.97 -6.38
N LEU A 115 -9.69 -2.94 -5.60
CA LEU A 115 -10.67 -2.15 -4.83
C LEU A 115 -11.72 -1.53 -5.74
N LEU A 116 -11.34 -0.99 -6.90
CA LEU A 116 -12.28 -0.41 -7.85
C LEU A 116 -13.22 -1.48 -8.39
N GLU A 117 -12.66 -2.62 -8.81
CA GLU A 117 -13.42 -3.76 -9.33
C GLU A 117 -14.44 -4.27 -8.30
N PHE A 118 -14.05 -4.35 -7.03
CA PHE A 118 -14.93 -4.80 -5.95
C PHE A 118 -16.06 -3.81 -5.66
N LEU A 119 -15.77 -2.51 -5.67
CA LEU A 119 -16.77 -1.45 -5.48
C LEU A 119 -17.78 -1.45 -6.63
N GLU A 120 -17.33 -1.56 -7.88
CA GLU A 120 -18.22 -1.66 -9.04
C GLU A 120 -19.07 -2.94 -8.99
N HIS A 121 -18.48 -4.07 -8.61
CA HIS A 121 -19.20 -5.34 -8.45
C HIS A 121 -20.21 -5.32 -7.30
N ALA A 122 -19.98 -4.49 -6.27
CA ALA A 122 -20.95 -4.21 -5.21
C ALA A 122 -22.18 -3.45 -5.72
N GLY A 123 -22.17 -2.96 -6.97
CA GLY A 123 -23.25 -2.19 -7.57
C GLY A 123 -23.11 -0.68 -7.40
N ILE A 124 -21.93 -0.21 -6.99
CA ILE A 124 -21.63 1.22 -6.87
C ILE A 124 -21.39 1.77 -8.28
N PRO A 125 -22.03 2.89 -8.68
CA PRO A 125 -21.78 3.55 -9.96
C PRO A 125 -20.30 3.92 -10.14
N ALA A 126 -19.77 3.84 -11.36
CA ALA A 126 -18.33 3.95 -11.63
C ALA A 126 -17.70 5.28 -11.13
N ASP A 127 -18.40 6.40 -11.29
CA ASP A 127 -17.97 7.71 -10.79
C ASP A 127 -17.86 7.73 -9.26
N GLN A 128 -18.81 7.12 -8.56
CA GLN A 128 -18.83 7.02 -7.11
C GLN A 128 -17.85 5.97 -6.58
N ALA A 129 -17.64 4.88 -7.33
CA ALA A 129 -16.65 3.87 -7.00
C ALA A 129 -15.22 4.45 -6.99
N LEU A 130 -14.92 5.42 -7.88
CA LEU A 130 -13.66 6.16 -7.86
C LEU A 130 -13.50 6.99 -6.57
N TYR A 131 -14.55 7.69 -6.13
CA TYR A 131 -14.52 8.46 -4.88
C TYR A 131 -14.41 7.55 -3.65
N ALA A 132 -15.17 6.46 -3.61
CA ALA A 132 -15.10 5.46 -2.56
C ALA A 132 -13.70 4.83 -2.48
N ARG A 133 -13.09 4.50 -3.63
CA ARG A 133 -11.71 4.02 -3.70
C ARG A 133 -10.74 5.04 -3.13
N HIS A 134 -10.88 6.31 -3.51
CA HIS A 134 -10.03 7.37 -3.00
C HIS A 134 -10.13 7.52 -1.47
N LEU A 135 -11.36 7.49 -0.93
CA LEU A 135 -11.61 7.54 0.51
C LEU A 135 -10.97 6.36 1.25
N LEU A 136 -11.16 5.14 0.75
CA LEU A 136 -10.59 3.92 1.34
C LEU A 136 -9.06 3.93 1.30
N LEU A 137 -8.46 4.38 0.20
CA LEU A 137 -7.00 4.49 0.06
C LEU A 137 -6.42 5.55 0.99
N ASN A 138 -7.07 6.71 1.12
CA ASN A 138 -6.62 7.74 2.06
C ASN A 138 -6.68 7.24 3.51
N HIS A 139 -7.73 6.51 3.88
CA HIS A 139 -7.84 5.89 5.20
C HIS A 139 -6.76 4.83 5.42
N LEU A 140 -6.52 3.96 4.43
CA LEU A 140 -5.46 2.95 4.48
C LEU A 140 -4.08 3.59 4.69
N LEU A 141 -3.68 4.48 3.79
CA LEU A 141 -2.34 5.08 3.82
C LEU A 141 -2.16 6.00 5.03
N GLY A 142 -3.20 6.76 5.41
CA GLY A 142 -3.20 7.58 6.62
C GLY A 142 -3.05 6.74 7.89
N SER A 143 -3.71 5.59 7.98
CA SER A 143 -3.58 4.69 9.13
C SER A 143 -2.17 4.09 9.25
N ILE A 144 -1.52 3.80 8.11
CA ILE A 144 -0.15 3.28 8.08
C ILE A 144 0.83 4.38 8.50
N ALA A 145 0.69 5.59 7.95
CA ALA A 145 1.54 6.73 8.30
C ALA A 145 1.44 7.07 9.79
N ALA A 146 0.22 7.15 10.34
CA ALA A 146 0.01 7.40 11.76
C ALA A 146 0.61 6.31 12.65
N HIS A 147 0.51 5.03 12.24
CA HIS A 147 1.14 3.93 12.97
C HIS A 147 2.67 4.03 12.97
N GLN A 148 3.28 4.36 11.82
CA GLN A 148 4.73 4.50 11.68
C GLN A 148 5.27 5.69 12.49
N GLU A 149 4.56 6.82 12.48
CA GLU A 149 4.90 7.99 13.30
C GLU A 149 4.81 7.70 14.80
N ALA A 150 3.71 7.06 15.25
CA ALA A 150 3.55 6.66 16.65
C ALA A 150 4.66 5.69 17.09
N ARG A 151 5.05 4.74 16.23
CA ARG A 151 6.14 3.79 16.51
C ARG A 151 7.50 4.49 16.58
N ALA A 152 7.74 5.52 15.76
CA ALA A 152 8.99 6.27 15.78
C ALA A 152 9.14 7.15 17.04
N LEU A 153 8.03 7.62 17.61
CA LEU A 153 7.98 8.44 18.82
C LEU A 153 7.90 7.63 20.12
N ALA A 154 7.48 6.36 20.05
CA ALA A 154 7.36 5.51 21.22
C ALA A 154 8.73 4.97 21.66
N GLU A 155 9.18 5.36 22.86
CA GLU A 155 10.47 4.96 23.42
C GLU A 155 10.42 3.59 24.12
N GLU A 156 9.24 3.19 24.63
CA GLU A 156 9.08 1.95 25.41
C GLU A 156 8.24 0.88 24.68
N PRO A 157 8.58 -0.43 24.84
CA PRO A 157 7.87 -1.53 24.18
C PRO A 157 6.36 -1.56 24.43
N ASP A 158 5.91 -1.25 25.65
CA ASP A 158 4.49 -1.26 26.00
C ASP A 158 3.72 -0.12 25.32
N ALA A 159 4.35 1.06 25.18
CA ALA A 159 3.77 2.18 24.45
C ALA A 159 3.62 1.86 22.96
N VAL A 160 4.62 1.18 22.36
CA VAL A 160 4.54 0.69 20.97
C VAL A 160 3.38 -0.29 20.80
N ALA A 161 3.23 -1.26 21.71
CA ALA A 161 2.17 -2.26 21.65
C ALA A 161 0.77 -1.63 21.79
N HIS A 162 0.61 -0.65 22.69
CA HIS A 162 -0.66 0.06 22.88
C HIS A 162 -1.03 0.93 21.67
N ALA A 163 -0.07 1.67 21.11
CA ALA A 163 -0.26 2.46 19.89
C ALA A 163 -0.60 1.56 18.68
N ALA A 164 0.02 0.38 18.60
CA ALA A 164 -0.29 -0.59 17.56
C ALA A 164 -1.73 -1.14 17.67
N GLY A 165 -2.14 -1.55 18.87
CA GLY A 165 -3.48 -2.08 19.12
C GLY A 165 -4.58 -1.05 18.87
N SER A 166 -4.45 0.14 19.45
CA SER A 166 -5.40 1.24 19.21
C SER A 166 -5.45 1.66 17.74
N GLY A 167 -4.31 1.63 17.03
CA GLY A 167 -4.25 1.91 15.60
C GLY A 167 -4.94 0.86 14.72
N GLN A 168 -4.89 -0.43 15.10
CA GLN A 168 -5.65 -1.50 14.42
C GLN A 168 -7.16 -1.29 14.61
N GLU A 169 -7.60 -1.11 15.85
CA GLU A 169 -9.02 -0.94 16.18
C GLU A 169 -9.61 0.29 15.49
N ALA A 170 -8.88 1.42 15.49
CA ALA A 170 -9.29 2.63 14.80
C ALA A 170 -9.36 2.45 13.27
N PHE A 171 -8.41 1.71 12.68
CA PHE A 171 -8.43 1.39 11.26
C PHE A 171 -9.68 0.56 10.90
N GLU A 172 -9.92 -0.54 11.61
CA GLU A 172 -11.08 -1.43 11.40
C GLU A 172 -12.41 -0.70 11.60
N TYR A 173 -12.49 0.15 12.64
CA TYR A 173 -13.64 0.99 12.89
C TYR A 173 -13.93 1.91 11.70
N GLY A 174 -12.91 2.60 11.20
CA GLY A 174 -13.04 3.50 10.04
C GLY A 174 -13.49 2.76 8.78
N ILE A 175 -12.91 1.60 8.48
CA ILE A 175 -13.33 0.75 7.35
C ILE A 175 -14.80 0.35 7.49
N ARG A 176 -15.21 -0.12 8.67
CA ARG A 176 -16.62 -0.48 8.91
C ARG A 176 -17.55 0.70 8.71
N VAL A 177 -17.22 1.89 9.21
CA VAL A 177 -18.03 3.10 9.03
C VAL A 177 -18.16 3.48 7.56
N ILE A 178 -17.04 3.48 6.81
CA ILE A 178 -17.04 3.81 5.38
C ILE A 178 -17.92 2.81 4.61
N LEU A 179 -17.73 1.50 4.84
CA LEU A 179 -18.48 0.46 4.13
C LEU A 179 -19.97 0.44 4.48
N GLN A 180 -20.33 0.73 5.74
CA GLN A 180 -21.73 0.89 6.15
C GLN A 180 -22.38 2.10 5.47
N GLY A 181 -21.68 3.22 5.36
CA GLY A 181 -22.16 4.39 4.63
C GLY A 181 -22.43 4.07 3.15
N LEU A 182 -21.47 3.42 2.48
CA LEU A 182 -21.63 2.99 1.09
C LEU A 182 -22.81 2.02 0.90
N ALA A 183 -23.03 1.09 1.84
CA ALA A 183 -24.15 0.16 1.77
C ALA A 183 -25.52 0.83 1.97
N VAL A 184 -25.58 1.95 2.71
CA VAL A 184 -26.80 2.75 2.86
C VAL A 184 -27.11 3.54 1.59
N GLU A 185 -26.08 4.13 0.95
CA GLU A 185 -26.24 4.86 -0.32
C GLU A 185 -26.53 3.92 -1.50
N HIS A 186 -26.00 2.70 -1.46
CA HIS A 186 -26.12 1.68 -2.51
C HIS A 186 -26.60 0.34 -1.93
N PRO A 187 -27.88 0.23 -1.55
CA PRO A 187 -28.40 -1.01 -1.00
C PRO A 187 -28.33 -2.12 -2.05
N ALA A 188 -27.84 -3.30 -1.65
CA ALA A 188 -27.96 -4.50 -2.46
C ALA A 188 -29.45 -4.75 -2.71
N SER A 189 -29.89 -4.67 -3.96
CA SER A 189 -31.28 -4.98 -4.33
C SER A 189 -31.62 -6.38 -3.82
N ALA A 190 -32.73 -6.52 -3.10
CA ALA A 190 -33.24 -7.82 -2.70
C ALA A 190 -33.65 -8.57 -3.97
N GLU A 191 -32.88 -9.58 -4.34
CA GLU A 191 -33.33 -10.62 -5.28
C GLU A 191 -34.37 -11.52 -4.62
#